data_AF-A0A4U0U1H9-F1
#
_entry.id   AF-A0A4U0U1H9-F1
#
_cell.length_a   1.000
_cell.length_b   1.000
_cell.length_c   1.000
_cell.angle_alpha   90.00
_cell.angle_beta   90.00
_cell.angle_gamma   90.00
#
_symmetry.space_group_name_H-M   'P 1'
#
loop_
_entity.id
_entity.type
_entity.pdbx_description
1 polymer ?
#
loop_
_entity_poly.entity_id
_entity_poly.type
_entity_poly.pdbx_seq_one_letter_code
_entity_poly.pdbx_strand_id
1 'polypeptide(L)'
;PWKIFIDPISFFVAVYLSVVYALLYMLFTIYPIVFQQRRGWNSGVGELPLIGTVIGACIGGALIFWNSTRDKKRMLAGYKGRPEDRLPVAMVGGILFPITMFWFAWTAEYNSIHWIVPTIAGVFLSTSILLIFVAYLNYLTDTYLMFAASALAANT
;
A
#
# COMPACT_ATOMS: atom_id res chain seq x y z
N PRO A 1 -1.73 18.69 -17.55
CA PRO A 1 -0.32 18.35 -17.24
C PRO A 1 0.34 19.32 -16.24
N TRP A 2 0.42 20.63 -16.53
CA TRP A 2 1.13 21.60 -15.68
C TRP A 2 0.41 21.98 -14.36
N LYS A 3 -0.91 21.81 -14.26
CA LYS A 3 -1.66 22.07 -13.01
C LYS A 3 -1.27 21.13 -11.85
N ILE A 4 -0.72 19.94 -12.13
CA ILE A 4 -0.26 19.00 -11.10
C ILE A 4 0.99 19.52 -10.37
N PHE A 5 1.84 20.31 -11.06
CA PHE A 5 2.98 21.01 -10.42
C PHE A 5 2.55 22.25 -9.61
N ILE A 6 1.35 22.77 -9.87
CA ILE A 6 0.83 23.99 -9.23
C ILE A 6 0.02 23.64 -7.97
N ASP A 7 -0.57 22.45 -7.90
CA ASP A 7 -1.22 21.95 -6.68
C ASP A 7 -0.18 21.27 -5.76
N PRO A 8 0.30 21.96 -4.69
CA PRO A 8 1.35 21.42 -3.83
C PRO A 8 0.96 20.10 -3.18
N ILE A 9 -0.33 19.89 -2.90
CA ILE A 9 -0.85 18.67 -2.30
C ILE A 9 -0.60 17.46 -3.22
N SER A 10 -0.91 17.58 -4.52
CA SER A 10 -0.68 16.48 -5.46
C SER A 10 0.81 16.18 -5.64
N PHE A 11 1.66 17.20 -5.60
CA PHE A 11 3.11 17.02 -5.68
C PHE A 11 3.66 16.24 -4.48
N PHE A 12 3.29 16.62 -3.25
CA PHE A 12 3.74 15.90 -2.05
C PHE A 12 3.25 14.45 -2.02
N VAL A 13 2.02 14.19 -2.46
CA VAL A 13 1.51 12.82 -2.51
C VAL A 13 2.19 11.99 -3.61
N ALA A 14 2.48 12.58 -4.77
CA ALA A 14 3.24 11.90 -5.83
C ALA A 14 4.66 11.53 -5.36
N VAL A 15 5.35 12.43 -4.65
CA VAL A 15 6.67 12.14 -4.03
C VAL A 15 6.56 11.04 -2.98
N TYR A 16 5.51 11.06 -2.16
CA TYR A 16 5.29 10.00 -1.17
C TYR A 16 5.06 8.63 -1.83
N LEU A 17 4.20 8.58 -2.85
CA LEU A 17 3.92 7.34 -3.57
C LEU A 17 5.13 6.82 -4.32
N SER A 18 5.95 7.68 -4.91
CA SER A 18 7.17 7.24 -5.60
C SER A 18 8.14 6.55 -4.64
N VAL A 19 8.27 7.05 -3.39
CA VAL A 19 9.05 6.40 -2.33
C VAL A 19 8.47 5.04 -1.95
N VAL A 20 7.14 4.96 -1.73
CA VAL A 20 6.46 3.70 -1.41
C VAL A 20 6.64 2.66 -2.52
N TYR A 21 6.49 3.07 -3.79
CA TYR A 21 6.70 2.19 -4.94
C TYR A 21 8.16 1.76 -5.10
N ALA A 22 9.12 2.67 -4.93
CA ALA A 22 10.53 2.33 -4.99
C ALA A 22 10.89 1.26 -3.96
N LEU A 23 10.39 1.39 -2.72
CA LEU A 23 10.58 0.41 -1.66
C LEU A 23 9.87 -0.92 -1.95
N LEU A 24 8.66 -0.88 -2.51
CA LEU A 24 7.94 -2.09 -2.95
C LEU A 24 8.71 -2.85 -4.03
N TYR A 25 9.24 -2.16 -5.04
CA TYR A 25 10.02 -2.81 -6.08
C TYR A 25 11.33 -3.38 -5.54
N MET A 26 11.97 -2.68 -4.60
CA MET A 26 13.17 -3.17 -3.92
C MET A 26 12.87 -4.44 -3.10
N LEU A 27 11.69 -4.55 -2.49
CA LEU A 27 11.28 -5.75 -1.75
C LEU A 27 11.30 -7.00 -2.64
N PHE A 28 10.80 -6.94 -3.87
CA PHE A 28 10.84 -8.10 -4.79
C PHE A 28 12.26 -8.61 -5.04
N THR A 29 13.27 -7.75 -4.99
CA THR A 29 14.68 -8.15 -5.05
C THR A 29 15.20 -8.67 -3.71
N ILE A 30 14.75 -8.11 -2.59
CA ILE A 30 15.18 -8.52 -1.24
C ILE A 30 14.63 -9.90 -0.86
N TYR A 31 13.39 -10.25 -1.24
CA TYR A 31 12.80 -11.56 -0.90
C TYR A 31 13.68 -12.76 -1.32
N PRO A 32 14.14 -12.87 -2.58
CA PRO A 32 15.10 -13.89 -2.99
C PRO A 32 16.41 -13.85 -2.19
N ILE A 33 16.94 -12.67 -1.87
CA ILE A 33 18.19 -12.55 -1.08
C ILE A 33 17.99 -13.12 0.33
N VAL A 34 16.88 -12.82 0.99
CA VAL A 34 16.59 -13.25 2.37
C VAL A 34 16.27 -14.76 2.43
N PHE A 35 15.46 -15.26 1.52
CA PHE A 35 15.00 -16.65 1.59
C PHE A 35 15.90 -17.62 0.81
N GLN A 36 16.48 -17.23 -0.32
CA GLN A 36 17.36 -18.10 -1.11
C GLN A 36 18.82 -17.95 -0.68
N GLN A 37 19.38 -16.74 -0.64
CA GLN A 37 20.82 -16.57 -0.35
C GLN A 37 21.16 -16.73 1.14
N ARG A 38 20.39 -16.09 2.04
CA ARG A 38 20.69 -16.14 3.49
C ARG A 38 20.25 -17.45 4.16
N ARG A 39 19.10 -18.01 3.75
CA ARG A 39 18.54 -19.24 4.32
C ARG A 39 18.81 -20.50 3.51
N GLY A 40 19.35 -20.38 2.29
CA GLY A 40 19.71 -21.52 1.44
C GLY A 40 18.52 -22.27 0.85
N TRP A 41 17.34 -21.65 0.76
CA TRP A 41 16.16 -22.33 0.23
C TRP A 41 16.23 -22.44 -1.30
N ASN A 42 15.66 -23.53 -1.83
CA ASN A 42 15.52 -23.73 -3.28
C ASN A 42 14.70 -22.57 -3.89
N SER A 43 15.00 -22.18 -5.13
CA SER A 43 14.41 -21.03 -5.81
C SER A 43 12.88 -21.02 -5.78
N GLY A 44 12.23 -22.19 -5.96
CA GLY A 44 10.77 -22.31 -5.89
C GLY A 44 10.20 -22.15 -4.47
N VAL A 45 10.93 -22.52 -3.43
CA VAL A 45 10.49 -22.39 -2.02
C VAL A 45 10.76 -20.98 -1.49
N GLY A 46 11.82 -20.33 -1.99
CA GLY A 46 12.18 -18.96 -1.63
C GLY A 46 11.14 -17.90 -2.02
N GLU A 47 10.26 -18.22 -2.97
CA GLU A 47 9.19 -17.33 -3.44
C GLU A 47 7.84 -17.56 -2.72
N LEU A 48 7.66 -18.68 -2.01
CA LEU A 48 6.43 -18.95 -1.24
C LEU A 48 5.99 -17.81 -0.31
N PRO A 49 6.89 -17.05 0.35
CA PRO A 49 6.51 -15.89 1.16
C PRO A 49 5.73 -14.82 0.40
N LEU A 50 5.84 -14.74 -0.94
CA LEU A 50 5.04 -13.84 -1.77
C LEU A 50 3.54 -14.16 -1.68
N ILE A 51 3.14 -15.39 -1.38
CA ILE A 51 1.73 -15.73 -1.13
C ILE A 51 1.17 -14.89 0.03
N GLY A 52 2.00 -14.54 1.01
CA GLY A 52 1.62 -13.62 2.09
C GLY A 52 1.18 -12.26 1.56
N THR A 53 1.80 -11.75 0.49
CA THR A 53 1.37 -10.48 -0.12
C THR A 53 -0.02 -10.61 -0.78
N VAL A 54 -0.34 -11.74 -1.42
CA VAL A 54 -1.68 -12.00 -1.97
C VAL A 54 -2.74 -12.00 -0.86
N ILE A 55 -2.45 -12.66 0.27
CA ILE A 55 -3.34 -12.67 1.44
C ILE A 55 -3.51 -11.24 2.00
N GLY A 56 -2.42 -10.48 2.09
CA GLY A 56 -2.44 -9.08 2.50
C GLY A 56 -3.31 -8.21 1.59
N ALA A 57 -3.22 -8.41 0.28
CA ALA A 57 -4.07 -7.72 -0.69
C ALA A 57 -5.55 -8.05 -0.49
N CYS A 58 -5.90 -9.31 -0.22
CA CYS A 58 -7.27 -9.71 0.11
C CYS A 58 -7.78 -9.04 1.39
N ILE A 59 -6.95 -8.98 2.44
CA ILE A 59 -7.30 -8.32 3.70
C ILE A 59 -7.52 -6.81 3.48
N GLY A 60 -6.59 -6.15 2.77
CA GLY A 60 -6.72 -4.73 2.42
C GLY A 60 -7.97 -4.46 1.58
N GLY A 61 -8.28 -5.32 0.62
CA GLY A 61 -9.49 -5.23 -0.21
C GLY A 61 -10.76 -5.35 0.63
N ALA A 62 -10.80 -6.28 1.59
CA ALA A 62 -11.93 -6.42 2.51
C ALA A 62 -12.12 -5.17 3.40
N LEU A 63 -11.02 -4.58 3.91
CA LEU A 63 -11.06 -3.34 4.69
C LEU A 63 -11.62 -2.17 3.89
N ILE A 64 -11.20 -2.04 2.62
CA ILE A 64 -11.71 -1.01 1.71
C ILE A 64 -13.18 -1.24 1.40
N PHE A 65 -13.58 -2.48 1.12
CA PHE A 65 -14.97 -2.81 0.85
C PHE A 65 -15.87 -2.46 2.04
N TRP A 66 -15.42 -2.76 3.26
CA TRP A 66 -16.10 -2.33 4.48
C TRP A 66 -16.21 -0.81 4.54
N ASN A 67 -15.09 -0.10 4.35
CA ASN A 67 -15.07 1.36 4.44
C ASN A 67 -16.00 2.00 3.39
N SER A 68 -15.96 1.52 2.15
CA SER A 68 -16.83 1.97 1.06
C SER A 68 -18.31 1.72 1.37
N THR A 69 -18.65 0.56 1.95
CA THR A 69 -20.03 0.25 2.37
C THR A 69 -20.50 1.19 3.49
N ARG A 70 -19.62 1.49 4.45
CA ARG A 70 -19.90 2.46 5.53
C ARG A 70 -20.12 3.86 4.96
N ASP A 71 -19.27 4.31 4.03
CA ASP A 71 -19.38 5.62 3.41
C ASP A 71 -20.67 5.73 2.59
N LYS A 72 -21.04 4.68 1.84
CA LYS A 72 -22.32 4.63 1.11
C LYS A 72 -23.53 4.78 2.05
N LYS A 73 -23.51 4.11 3.21
CA LYS A 73 -24.57 4.27 4.23
C LYS A 73 -24.64 5.69 4.78
N ARG A 74 -23.48 6.34 5.01
CA ARG A 74 -23.42 7.75 5.46
C ARG A 74 -23.97 8.71 4.42
N MET A 75 -23.65 8.48 3.13
CA MET A 75 -24.19 9.30 2.04
C MET A 75 -25.71 9.17 1.91
N LEU A 76 -26.25 7.95 2.05
CA LEU A 76 -27.71 7.71 2.05
C LEU A 76 -28.42 8.37 3.24
N ALA A 77 -27.70 8.60 4.36
CA ALA A 77 -28.20 9.35 5.51
C ALA A 77 -28.13 10.88 5.35
N GLY A 78 -27.84 11.39 4.15
CA GLY A 78 -27.82 12.82 3.83
C GLY A 78 -26.46 13.51 4.01
N TYR A 79 -25.39 12.76 4.31
CA TYR A 79 -24.05 13.33 4.43
C TYR A 79 -23.45 13.63 3.05
N LYS A 80 -23.14 14.91 2.78
CA LYS A 80 -22.34 15.31 1.62
C LYS A 80 -20.88 14.90 1.88
N GLY A 81 -20.45 13.81 1.26
CA GLY A 81 -19.08 13.32 1.34
C GLY A 81 -18.10 14.39 0.85
N ARG A 82 -17.07 14.66 1.65
CA ARG A 82 -15.95 15.49 1.24
C ARG A 82 -14.78 14.58 0.82
N PRO A 83 -13.92 15.00 -0.13
CA PRO A 83 -12.78 14.20 -0.55
C PRO A 83 -11.85 13.84 0.63
N GLU A 84 -11.81 14.66 1.68
CA GLU A 84 -11.01 14.42 2.89
C GLU A 84 -11.52 13.26 3.75
N ASP A 85 -12.77 12.81 3.59
CA ASP A 85 -13.29 11.64 4.30
C ASP A 85 -12.56 10.34 3.90
N ARG A 86 -11.80 10.35 2.79
CA ARG A 86 -10.98 9.23 2.33
C ARG A 86 -9.58 9.20 2.98
N LEU A 87 -9.09 10.34 3.47
CA LEU A 87 -7.75 10.48 4.03
C LEU A 87 -7.46 9.60 5.27
N PRO A 88 -8.41 9.35 6.19
CA PRO A 88 -8.14 8.53 7.37
C PRO A 88 -7.65 7.12 7.03
N VAL A 89 -8.13 6.53 5.94
CA VAL A 89 -7.67 5.21 5.48
C VAL A 89 -6.21 5.27 5.00
N ALA A 90 -5.84 6.34 4.30
CA ALA A 90 -4.45 6.59 3.89
C ALA A 90 -3.53 6.82 5.10
N MET A 91 -3.99 7.51 6.14
CA MET A 91 -3.21 7.73 7.37
C MET A 91 -2.89 6.43 8.09
N VAL A 92 -3.88 5.53 8.21
CA VAL A 92 -3.66 4.20 8.81
C VAL A 92 -2.67 3.39 7.99
N GLY A 93 -2.82 3.37 6.66
CA GLY A 93 -1.86 2.71 5.77
C GLY A 93 -0.47 3.33 5.87
N GLY A 94 -0.38 4.66 5.96
CA GLY A 94 0.88 5.40 6.03
C GLY A 94 1.66 5.19 7.33
N ILE A 95 0.99 4.92 8.45
CA ILE A 95 1.64 4.52 9.72
C ILE A 95 2.03 3.04 9.68
N LEU A 96 1.17 2.19 9.11
CA LEU A 96 1.40 0.75 9.03
C LEU A 96 2.59 0.41 8.10
N PHE A 97 2.80 1.18 7.04
CA PHE A 97 3.88 0.99 6.08
C PHE A 97 5.30 1.01 6.71
N PRO A 98 5.75 2.08 7.42
CA PRO A 98 7.08 2.11 8.03
C PRO A 98 7.23 1.06 9.15
N ILE A 99 6.17 0.80 9.92
CA ILE A 99 6.19 -0.23 10.98
C ILE A 99 6.46 -1.61 10.37
N THR A 100 5.73 -1.96 9.31
CA THR A 100 5.88 -3.27 8.65
C THR A 100 7.18 -3.38 7.88
N MET A 101 7.68 -2.28 7.31
CA MET A 101 9.00 -2.24 6.69
C MET A 101 10.12 -2.49 7.69
N PHE A 102 10.08 -1.82 8.83
CA PHE A 102 11.06 -2.03 9.90
C PHE A 102 10.98 -3.45 10.45
N TRP A 103 9.76 -3.97 10.65
CA TRP A 103 9.53 -5.34 11.08
C TRP A 103 10.11 -6.35 10.09
N PHE A 104 9.89 -6.16 8.78
CA PHE A 104 10.46 -7.03 7.75
C PHE A 104 11.99 -6.95 7.74
N ALA A 105 12.58 -5.76 7.72
CA ALA A 105 14.03 -5.57 7.69
C ALA A 105 14.72 -6.21 8.91
N TRP A 106 14.16 -6.02 10.11
CA TRP A 106 14.69 -6.61 11.33
C TRP A 106 14.62 -8.14 11.31
N THR A 107 13.48 -8.69 10.89
CA THR A 107 13.26 -10.15 10.94
C THR A 107 13.92 -10.89 9.78
N ALA A 108 14.27 -10.18 8.71
CA ALA A 108 15.02 -10.69 7.57
C ALA A 108 16.52 -10.89 7.86
N GLU A 109 17.13 -10.08 8.73
CA GLU A 109 18.58 -10.16 9.00
C GLU A 109 18.96 -11.41 9.81
N TYR A 110 18.10 -11.84 10.74
CA TYR A 110 18.42 -12.96 11.64
C TYR A 110 17.87 -14.30 11.14
N ASN A 111 18.77 -15.23 10.81
CA ASN A 111 18.43 -16.62 10.48
C ASN A 111 17.80 -17.40 11.66
N SER A 112 17.99 -16.94 12.90
CA SER A 112 17.38 -17.52 14.10
C SER A 112 15.86 -17.31 14.17
N ILE A 113 15.31 -16.37 13.39
CA ILE A 113 13.89 -16.04 13.40
C ILE A 113 13.15 -16.95 12.40
N HIS A 114 12.05 -17.56 12.85
CA HIS A 114 11.24 -18.43 12.02
C HIS A 114 10.73 -17.70 10.78
N TRP A 115 10.79 -18.34 9.61
CA TRP A 115 10.48 -17.74 8.30
C TRP A 115 9.08 -17.13 8.21
N ILE A 116 8.16 -17.60 9.03
CA ILE A 116 6.78 -17.10 9.08
C ILE A 116 6.70 -15.64 9.50
N VAL A 117 7.64 -15.17 10.34
CA VAL A 117 7.62 -13.81 10.89
C VAL A 117 7.85 -12.75 9.79
N PRO A 118 8.90 -12.82 8.96
CA PRO A 118 9.05 -11.90 7.83
C PRO A 118 7.93 -12.08 6.78
N THR A 119 7.36 -13.28 6.63
CA THR A 119 6.19 -13.49 5.75
C THR A 119 4.96 -12.73 6.24
N ILE A 120 4.69 -12.75 7.55
CA ILE A 120 3.58 -11.99 8.16
C ILE A 120 3.80 -10.48 8.00
N ALA A 121 5.03 -10.00 8.17
CA ALA A 121 5.35 -8.60 7.90
C ALA A 121 5.00 -8.22 6.44
N GLY A 122 5.25 -9.12 5.47
CA GLY A 122 4.83 -8.97 4.08
C GLY A 122 3.31 -8.87 3.86
N VAL A 123 2.51 -9.62 4.63
CA VAL A 123 1.03 -9.55 4.61
C VAL A 123 0.56 -8.15 4.99
N PHE A 124 1.04 -7.64 6.12
CA PHE A 124 0.67 -6.30 6.60
C PHE A 124 1.22 -5.19 5.71
N LEU A 125 2.41 -5.39 5.14
CA LEU A 125 3.00 -4.45 4.18
C LEU A 125 2.13 -4.33 2.94
N SER A 126 1.74 -5.45 2.32
CA SER A 126 0.85 -5.44 1.15
C SER A 126 -0.50 -4.80 1.49
N THR A 127 -1.04 -5.07 2.69
CA THR A 127 -2.26 -4.42 3.19
C THR A 127 -2.10 -2.89 3.25
N SER A 128 -0.99 -2.41 3.84
CA SER A 128 -0.71 -0.97 3.99
C SER A 128 -0.62 -0.24 2.65
N ILE A 129 0.08 -0.83 1.67
CA ILE A 129 0.26 -0.26 0.34
C ILE A 129 -1.09 -0.18 -0.38
N LEU A 130 -1.90 -1.23 -0.28
CA LEU A 130 -3.20 -1.26 -0.93
C LEU A 130 -4.16 -0.22 -0.33
N LEU A 131 -4.14 -0.02 0.99
CA LEU A 131 -4.91 1.04 1.66
C LEU A 131 -4.48 2.44 1.20
N ILE A 132 -3.18 2.72 1.14
CA ILE A 132 -2.63 4.00 0.66
C ILE A 132 -3.05 4.24 -0.79
N PHE A 133 -2.85 3.25 -1.65
CA PHE A 133 -3.10 3.37 -3.08
C PHE A 133 -4.57 3.66 -3.38
N VAL A 134 -5.48 2.86 -2.80
CA VAL A 134 -6.91 3.03 -3.05
C VAL A 134 -7.45 4.32 -2.43
N ALA A 135 -6.97 4.72 -1.24
CA ALA A 135 -7.37 5.99 -0.65
C ALA A 135 -6.94 7.19 -1.52
N TYR A 136 -5.73 7.14 -2.09
CA TYR A 136 -5.24 8.18 -3.00
C TYR A 136 -6.02 8.22 -4.32
N LEU A 137 -6.28 7.07 -4.96
CA LEU A 137 -7.05 7.03 -6.19
C LEU A 137 -8.46 7.59 -6.01
N ASN A 138 -9.11 7.28 -4.88
CA ASN A 138 -10.40 7.87 -4.56
C ASN A 138 -10.30 9.38 -4.31
N TYR A 139 -9.29 9.83 -3.57
CA TYR A 139 -9.05 11.26 -3.32
C TYR A 139 -8.85 12.06 -4.62
N LEU A 140 -8.04 11.55 -5.55
CA LEU A 140 -7.84 12.19 -6.85
C LEU A 140 -9.12 12.23 -7.68
N THR A 141 -9.90 11.15 -7.66
CA THR A 141 -11.16 11.08 -8.42
C THR A 141 -12.17 12.08 -7.89
N ASP A 142 -12.31 12.21 -6.57
CA ASP A 142 -13.24 13.14 -5.92
C ASP A 142 -12.77 14.61 -6.06
N THR A 143 -11.46 14.87 -6.06
CA THR A 143 -10.90 16.23 -6.16
C THR A 143 -10.81 16.74 -7.61
N TYR A 144 -10.49 15.86 -8.56
CA TYR A 144 -10.27 16.20 -9.97
C TYR A 144 -11.30 15.55 -10.89
N LEU A 145 -12.60 15.62 -10.57
CA LEU A 145 -13.70 15.02 -11.34
C LEU A 145 -13.60 15.20 -12.88
N MET A 146 -13.06 16.33 -13.36
CA MET A 146 -12.93 16.65 -14.79
C MET A 146 -11.60 16.17 -15.44
N PHE A 147 -10.57 15.84 -14.64
CA PHE A 147 -9.26 15.36 -15.10
C PHE A 147 -8.83 14.03 -14.45
N ALA A 148 -9.75 13.34 -13.77
CA ALA A 148 -9.48 12.12 -13.01
C ALA A 148 -8.74 11.08 -13.86
N ALA A 149 -9.18 10.88 -15.11
CA ALA A 149 -8.54 9.96 -16.05
C ALA A 149 -7.08 10.33 -16.37
N SER A 150 -6.77 11.63 -16.54
CA SER A 150 -5.41 12.09 -16.80
C SER A 150 -4.53 12.06 -15.54
N ALA A 151 -5.10 12.31 -14.36
CA ALA A 151 -4.39 12.22 -13.09
C ALA A 151 -4.08 10.76 -12.73
N LEU A 152 -5.01 9.83 -12.97
CA LEU A 152 -4.77 8.38 -12.87
C LEU A 152 -3.66 7.93 -13.85
N ALA A 153 -3.73 8.37 -15.11
CA ALA A 153 -2.74 8.03 -16.14
C ALA A 153 -1.34 8.62 -15.88
N ALA A 154 -1.23 9.71 -15.11
CA ALA A 154 0.06 10.29 -14.74
C ALA A 154 0.68 9.62 -13.49
N ASN A 155 -0.09 8.86 -12.72
CA ASN A 155 0.36 8.17 -11.51
C ASN A 155 0.53 6.65 -11.70
N THR A 156 0.25 6.12 -12.90
CA THR A 156 0.51 4.73 -13.29
C THR A 156 1.70 4.69 -14.22
#